data_AF-A0A519P6S1-F1
#
_entry.id   AF-A0A519P6S1-F1
#
_cell.length_a   1.000
_cell.length_b   1.000
_cell.length_c   1.000
_cell.angle_alpha   90.00
_cell.angle_beta   90.00
_cell.angle_gamma   90.00
#
_symmetry.space_group_name_H-M   'P 1'
#
loop_
_entity.id
_entity.type
_entity.pdbx_description
1 polymer ?
#
loop_
_entity_poly.entity_id
_entity_poly.type
_entity_poly.pdbx_seq_one_letter_code
_entity_poly.pdbx_strand_id
1 'polypeptide(L)' 'PERGDYGYLTWLPTYTVAGRPLKAFAMAGTGGNKVVVVPELNAVVVVTTTNYNVRNPHGLADALISSHALAALH' A
#
# COMPACT_ATOMS: atom_id res chain seq x y z
N PRO A 1 4.58 -5.36 2.48
CA PRO A 1 3.29 -6.07 2.71
C PRO A 1 3.38 -7.45 2.05
N GLU A 2 2.63 -8.42 2.54
CA GLU A 2 2.34 -9.60 1.72
C GLU A 2 1.45 -9.16 0.56
N ARG A 3 1.78 -9.63 -0.66
CA ARG A 3 1.09 -9.22 -1.88
C ARG A 3 -0.41 -9.54 -1.84
N GLY A 4 -0.76 -10.65 -1.18
CA GLY A 4 -2.12 -11.15 -1.09
C GLY A 4 -2.70 -11.61 -2.44
N ASP A 5 -3.98 -11.98 -2.42
CA ASP A 5 -4.72 -12.43 -3.58
C ASP A 5 -5.09 -11.26 -4.53
N TYR A 6 -5.68 -11.59 -5.67
CA TYR A 6 -6.23 -10.63 -6.61
C TYR A 6 -7.75 -10.73 -6.65
N GLY A 7 -8.43 -9.61 -6.41
CA GLY A 7 -9.88 -9.49 -6.44
C GLY A 7 -10.39 -8.88 -7.75
N TYR A 8 -11.47 -8.12 -7.65
CA TYR A 8 -12.03 -7.42 -8.80
C TYR A 8 -11.23 -6.15 -9.11
N LEU A 9 -10.20 -6.29 -9.95
CA LEU A 9 -9.28 -5.22 -10.37
C LEU A 9 -8.42 -4.62 -9.25
N THR A 10 -8.31 -5.31 -8.11
CA THR A 10 -7.55 -4.87 -6.94
C THR A 10 -6.67 -5.98 -6.40
N TRP A 11 -5.46 -5.63 -5.97
CA TRP A 11 -4.66 -6.48 -5.08
C TRP A 11 -5.28 -6.46 -3.68
N LEU A 12 -5.13 -7.56 -2.93
CA LEU A 12 -5.66 -7.74 -1.57
C LEU A 12 -4.52 -7.89 -0.53
N PRO A 13 -3.58 -6.92 -0.43
CA PRO A 13 -2.43 -7.06 0.46
C PRO A 13 -2.81 -6.96 1.94
N THR A 14 -1.92 -7.51 2.78
CA THR A 14 -1.93 -7.25 4.23
C THR A 14 -0.68 -6.43 4.59
N TYR A 15 -0.90 -5.29 5.24
CA TYR A 15 0.16 -4.45 5.81
C TYR A 15 0.34 -4.77 7.28
N THR A 16 1.55 -5.11 7.70
CA THR A 16 1.87 -5.25 9.12
C THR A 16 2.37 -3.91 9.65
N VAL A 17 1.61 -3.31 10.57
CA VAL A 17 1.93 -2.00 11.18
C VAL A 17 1.89 -2.17 12.70
N ALA A 18 2.98 -1.82 13.38
CA ALA A 18 3.14 -2.03 14.83
C ALA A 18 2.77 -3.45 15.31
N GLY A 19 3.11 -4.47 14.50
CA GLY A 19 2.79 -5.88 14.79
C GLY A 19 1.33 -6.29 14.52
N ARG A 20 0.46 -5.38 14.10
CA ARG A 20 -0.93 -5.68 13.72
C ARG A 20 -1.09 -5.84 12.21
N PRO A 21 -1.78 -6.90 11.74
CA PRO A 21 -2.10 -7.07 10.34
C PRO A 21 -3.30 -6.20 9.95
N LEU A 22 -3.14 -5.35 8.95
CA LEU A 22 -4.18 -4.50 8.38
C LEU A 22 -4.46 -4.96 6.95
N LYS A 23 -5.66 -5.49 6.70
CA LYS A 23 -6.11 -5.89 5.36
C LYS A 23 -6.44 -4.67 4.52
N ALA A 24 -6.08 -4.70 3.25
CA ALA A 24 -6.31 -3.58 2.35
C ALA A 24 -6.74 -4.01 0.95
N PHE A 25 -7.34 -3.08 0.23
CA PHE A 25 -7.55 -3.15 -1.22
C PHE A 25 -6.59 -2.18 -1.88
N ALA A 26 -5.86 -2.63 -2.90
CA ALA A 26 -4.83 -1.80 -3.52
C ALA A 26 -4.86 -1.83 -5.05
N MET A 27 -4.75 -0.65 -5.64
CA MET A 27 -4.42 -0.48 -7.06
C MET A 27 -2.99 0.04 -7.16
N ALA A 28 -2.26 -0.42 -8.18
CA ALA A 28 -0.87 -0.04 -8.42
C ALA A 28 -0.70 0.45 -9.86
N GLY A 29 -0.01 1.57 -10.01
CA GLY A 29 0.33 2.16 -11.31
C GLY A 29 1.84 2.29 -11.49
N THR A 30 2.29 2.22 -12.74
CA THR A 30 3.71 2.29 -13.11
C THR A 30 4.40 3.49 -12.48
N GLY A 31 5.68 3.32 -12.11
CA GLY A 31 6.45 4.36 -11.42
C GLY A 31 6.21 4.43 -9.91
N GLY A 32 5.48 3.47 -9.32
CA GLY A 32 5.28 3.38 -7.86
C GLY A 32 4.00 4.03 -7.36
N ASN A 33 3.10 4.46 -8.26
CA ASN A 33 1.80 5.01 -7.89
C ASN A 33 0.94 3.95 -7.19
N LYS A 34 0.24 4.32 -6.12
CA LYS A 34 -0.68 3.43 -5.40
C LYS A 34 -1.91 4.15 -4.87
N VAL A 35 -3.03 3.45 -4.86
CA VAL A 35 -4.23 3.79 -4.07
C VAL A 35 -4.48 2.60 -3.16
N VAL A 36 -4.52 2.83 -1.85
CA VAL A 36 -4.67 1.78 -0.83
C VAL A 36 -5.81 2.16 0.10
N VAL A 37 -6.83 1.32 0.14
CA VAL A 37 -7.98 1.46 1.04
C VAL A 37 -7.78 0.53 2.22
N VAL A 38 -7.84 1.06 3.46
CA VAL A 38 -7.69 0.31 4.71
C VAL A 38 -8.95 0.47 5.54
N PRO A 39 -9.92 -0.46 5.43
CA PRO A 39 -11.24 -0.32 6.07
C PRO A 39 -11.18 -0.19 7.58
N GLU A 40 -10.30 -0.96 8.24
CA GLU A 40 -10.17 -0.97 9.71
C GLU A 40 -9.80 0.41 10.28
N LEU A 41 -9.07 1.21 9.51
CA LEU A 41 -8.66 2.58 9.89
C LEU A 41 -9.59 3.66 9.31
N ASN A 42 -10.66 3.28 8.60
CA ASN A 42 -11.52 4.20 7.83
C ASN A 42 -10.70 5.17 6.95
N ALA A 43 -9.64 4.66 6.31
CA ALA A 43 -8.66 5.48 5.63
C ALA A 43 -8.40 5.03 4.18
N VAL A 44 -8.04 6.02 3.34
CA VAL A 44 -7.49 5.80 2.00
C VAL A 44 -6.15 6.53 1.91
N VAL A 45 -5.11 5.81 1.51
CA VAL A 45 -3.78 6.36 1.27
C VAL A 45 -3.51 6.38 -0.23
N VAL A 46 -3.18 7.55 -0.76
CA VAL A 46 -2.81 7.73 -2.17
C VAL A 46 -1.34 8.15 -2.24
N VAL A 47 -0.57 7.41 -3.03
CA VAL A 47 0.84 7.71 -3.33
C VAL A 47 0.96 8.02 -4.80
N THR A 48 1.40 9.23 -5.12
CA THR A 48 1.75 9.64 -6.48
C THR A 48 3.26 9.81 -6.62
N THR A 49 3.86 9.13 -7.59
CA THR A 49 5.32 9.17 -7.83
C THR A 49 5.65 8.97 -9.30
N THR A 50 6.87 9.35 -9.69
CA THR A 50 7.39 9.24 -11.06
C THR A 50 8.64 8.35 -11.12
N ASN A 51 8.71 7.32 -10.27
CA ASN A 51 9.89 6.46 -10.10
C ASN A 51 9.99 5.36 -11.18
N TYR A 52 9.87 5.73 -12.46
CA TYR A 52 9.78 4.78 -13.58
C TYR A 52 11.03 3.92 -13.77
N ASN A 53 12.21 4.49 -13.54
CA ASN A 53 13.51 3.83 -13.70
C ASN A 53 14.18 3.47 -12.37
N VAL A 54 13.41 3.52 -11.28
CA VAL A 54 13.91 3.17 -9.96
C VAL A 54 13.71 1.68 -9.75
N ARG A 55 14.69 1.01 -9.14
CA ARG A 55 14.56 -0.40 -8.78
C ARG A 55 13.46 -0.54 -7.72
N ASN A 56 12.47 -1.39 -8.02
CA ASN A 56 11.36 -1.73 -7.12
C ASN A 56 10.55 -0.52 -6.61
N PRO A 57 9.93 0.29 -7.49
CA PRO A 57 9.24 1.51 -7.08
C PRO A 57 7.97 1.22 -6.26
N HIS A 58 7.32 0.08 -6.51
CA HIS A 58 6.15 -0.34 -5.73
C HIS A 58 6.51 -0.75 -4.29
N GLY A 59 7.66 -1.42 -4.08
CA GLY A 59 8.12 -1.76 -2.74
C GLY A 59 8.50 -0.52 -1.93
N LEU A 60 9.07 0.51 -2.57
CA LEU A 60 9.33 1.80 -1.92
C LEU A 60 8.03 2.50 -1.49
N ALA A 61 7.02 2.53 -2.37
CA ALA A 61 5.70 3.06 -2.04
C ALA A 61 5.06 2.28 -0.89
N ASP A 62 5.17 0.95 -0.88
CA ASP A 62 4.67 0.10 0.20
C ASP A 62 5.35 0.39 1.54
N ALA A 63 6.67 0.60 1.51
CA ALA A 63 7.42 0.96 2.71
C ALA A 63 6.96 2.31 3.26
N LEU A 64 6.79 3.33 2.41
CA LEU A 64 6.25 4.64 2.81
C LEU A 64 4.86 4.52 3.43
N ILE A 65 3.98 3.72 2.80
CA ILE A 65 2.62 3.48 3.28
C ILE A 65 2.65 2.82 4.67
N SER A 66 3.38 1.73 4.85
CA SER A 66 3.36 0.98 6.12
C SER A 66 4.09 1.70 7.26
N SER A 67 5.25 2.29 6.97
CA SER A 67 6.13 2.85 8.01
C SER A 67 5.79 4.27 8.41
N HIS A 68 5.06 5.01 7.58
CA HIS A 68 4.71 6.41 7.84
C HIS A 68 3.20 6.63 7.81
N ALA A 69 2.55 6.42 6.66
CA ALA A 69 1.15 6.79 6.49
C ALA A 69 0.21 6.00 7.42
N LEU A 70 0.28 4.67 7.40
CA LEU A 70 -0.55 3.81 8.25
C LEU A 70 -0.08 3.82 9.70
N ALA A 71 1.24 3.95 9.94
CA ALA A 71 1.78 4.05 11.29
C ALA A 71 1.30 5.31 12.03
N ALA A 72 1.05 6.42 11.33
CA ALA A 72 0.52 7.64 11.91
C ALA A 72 -0.99 7.59 12.22
N LEU A 73 -1.70 6.58 11.68
CA LEU A 73 -3.14 6.39 11.85
C LEU A 73 -3.47 5.25 12.82
N HIS A 74 -2.45 4.53 13.30
CA HIS A 74 -2.57 3.37 14.18
C HIS A 74 -2.60 3.75 15.66
#